data_AF-A0A381XIE6-F1
#
_entry.id   AF-A0A381XIE6-F1
#
_cell.length_a   1.000
_cell.length_b   1.000
_cell.length_c   1.000
_cell.angle_alpha   90.00
_cell.angle_beta   90.00
_cell.angle_gamma   90.00
#
_symmetry.space_group_name_H-M   'P 1'
#
loop_
_entity.id
_entity.type
_entity.pdbx_description
1 polymer ?
#
loop_
_entity_poly.entity_id
_entity_poly.type
_entity_poly.pdbx_seq_one_letter_code
_entity_poly.pdbx_strand_id
1 'polypeptide(L)'
;MVSLGHDEIAKYPFLAEAGKYLQDKGFTLEQFATDPDLQIIVDKAYERIESAANGKIYNPKFDNSDTFSFLIAIILLKLSGMNTLINRFSLAEARRAEKFLEKDLVDNSNKTSEELAIKIIRDIFSVSVKKDKNHFVIPISDYLRHAVNFHELEWKLVNRHVESGMVFLSPHETVRLIRRELGGYIRSRIRAANTPSLYKGFEDKVNRLVDLAKKFTVSVTVSTEYPPCIKHAIDALESGENLSHSGRFMLATFLLGRGQSIDEIAPLFKNAPDYNEKVTRYQINQIAGETGSNTKYSCPSCEKLKSNDLCFAIPECDNIINPIQFGKKRS
;
A
#
# COMPACT_ATOMS: atom_id res chain seq x y z
N MET A 1 21.24 -14.90 -5.63
CA MET A 1 19.83 -15.25 -5.34
C MET A 1 19.78 -16.10 -4.09
N VAL A 2 18.80 -15.90 -3.22
CA VAL A 2 18.56 -16.76 -2.05
C VAL A 2 18.01 -18.08 -2.55
N SER A 3 18.61 -19.22 -2.17
CA SER A 3 17.98 -20.52 -2.37
C SER A 3 16.87 -20.64 -1.33
N LEU A 4 15.63 -20.45 -1.77
CA LEU A 4 14.45 -20.54 -0.91
C LEU A 4 13.91 -21.97 -0.99
N GLY A 5 13.63 -22.56 0.18
CA GLY A 5 12.89 -23.81 0.26
C GLY A 5 11.41 -23.60 -0.03
N HIS A 6 10.64 -24.68 0.01
CA HIS A 6 9.23 -24.65 -0.34
C HIS A 6 8.39 -23.77 0.62
N ASP A 7 8.67 -23.89 1.92
CA ASP A 7 7.95 -23.15 2.96
C ASP A 7 8.25 -21.65 2.92
N GLU A 8 9.50 -21.28 2.61
CA GLU A 8 9.91 -19.88 2.45
C GLU A 8 9.23 -19.22 1.26
N ILE A 9 9.06 -19.93 0.16
CA ILE A 9 8.37 -19.42 -1.04
C ILE A 9 6.88 -19.25 -0.76
N ALA A 10 6.25 -20.13 0.01
CA ALA A 10 4.86 -19.96 0.42
C ALA A 10 4.64 -18.73 1.34
N LYS A 11 5.62 -18.43 2.20
CA LYS A 11 5.62 -17.20 3.03
C LYS A 11 5.87 -15.95 2.19
N TYR A 12 6.82 -16.01 1.26
CA TYR A 12 7.34 -14.86 0.50
C TYR A 12 7.31 -15.08 -1.02
N PRO A 13 6.12 -15.30 -1.62
CA PRO A 13 6.03 -15.71 -3.02
C PRO A 13 6.42 -14.60 -4.01
N PHE A 14 6.52 -13.34 -3.56
CA PHE A 14 7.06 -12.21 -4.34
C PHE A 14 8.57 -12.27 -4.55
N LEU A 15 9.29 -13.10 -3.79
CA LEU A 15 10.71 -13.38 -4.03
C LEU A 15 10.91 -14.32 -5.21
N ALA A 16 9.92 -15.14 -5.52
CA ALA A 16 9.94 -15.95 -6.72
C ALA A 16 9.77 -15.05 -7.95
N GLU A 17 10.46 -15.41 -9.02
CA GLU A 17 10.18 -14.86 -10.33
C GLU A 17 9.03 -15.64 -10.94
N ALA A 18 7.88 -14.97 -11.09
CA ALA A 18 6.62 -15.62 -11.41
C ALA A 18 6.68 -16.55 -12.61
N GLY A 19 7.21 -16.05 -13.74
CA GLY A 19 7.33 -16.84 -14.96
C GLY A 19 8.31 -18.02 -14.81
N LYS A 20 9.46 -17.77 -14.19
CA LYS A 20 10.51 -18.78 -14.01
C LYS A 20 10.06 -19.89 -13.06
N TYR A 21 9.41 -19.54 -11.94
CA TYR A 21 8.97 -20.52 -10.95
C TYR A 21 7.90 -21.47 -11.50
N LEU A 22 6.96 -20.97 -12.31
CA LEU A 22 5.97 -21.83 -12.98
C LEU A 22 6.64 -22.80 -13.95
N GLN A 23 7.55 -22.30 -14.79
CA GLN A 23 8.31 -23.10 -15.75
C GLN A 23 9.20 -24.15 -15.08
N ASP A 24 9.92 -23.77 -14.02
CA ASP A 24 10.78 -24.68 -13.25
C ASP A 24 9.98 -25.82 -12.60
N LYS A 25 8.68 -25.61 -12.33
CA LYS A 25 7.75 -26.63 -11.81
C LYS A 25 6.99 -27.38 -12.91
N GLY A 26 7.29 -27.12 -14.18
CA GLY A 26 6.70 -27.82 -15.32
C GLY A 26 5.28 -27.35 -15.68
N PHE A 27 4.85 -26.18 -15.20
CA PHE A 27 3.53 -25.62 -15.50
C PHE A 27 3.62 -24.46 -16.49
N THR A 28 2.68 -24.46 -17.44
CA THR A 28 2.45 -23.38 -18.40
C THR A 28 1.21 -22.57 -17.99
N LEU A 29 1.11 -21.32 -18.45
CA LEU A 29 -0.07 -20.48 -18.20
C LEU A 29 -1.33 -21.05 -18.84
N GLU A 30 -1.18 -21.67 -20.01
CA GLU A 30 -2.29 -22.30 -20.73
C GLU A 30 -2.93 -23.43 -19.91
N GLN A 31 -2.12 -24.26 -19.24
CA GLN A 31 -2.64 -25.32 -18.37
C GLN A 31 -3.55 -24.76 -17.27
N PHE A 32 -3.18 -23.65 -16.63
CA PHE A 32 -4.06 -23.00 -15.64
C PHE A 32 -5.35 -22.43 -16.24
N ALA A 33 -5.42 -22.25 -17.57
CA ALA A 33 -6.63 -21.79 -18.24
C ALA A 33 -7.49 -22.95 -18.79
N THR A 34 -6.91 -24.11 -19.08
CA THR A 34 -7.61 -25.22 -19.75
C THR A 34 -7.86 -26.42 -18.85
N ASP A 35 -6.99 -26.67 -17.87
CA ASP A 35 -7.07 -27.84 -17.00
C ASP A 35 -8.09 -27.59 -15.85
N PRO A 36 -9.16 -28.39 -15.76
CA PRO A 36 -10.14 -28.29 -14.67
C PRO A 36 -9.53 -28.46 -13.27
N ASP A 37 -8.51 -29.31 -13.12
CA ASP A 37 -7.90 -29.60 -11.81
C ASP A 37 -7.07 -28.41 -11.30
N LEU A 38 -6.59 -27.57 -12.22
CA LEU A 38 -5.85 -26.35 -11.89
C LEU A 38 -6.77 -25.14 -11.66
N GLN A 39 -8.06 -25.22 -12.01
CA GLN A 39 -9.00 -24.10 -11.81
C GLN A 39 -9.14 -23.71 -10.33
N ILE A 40 -9.00 -24.67 -9.41
CA ILE A 40 -8.99 -24.38 -7.97
C ILE A 40 -7.92 -23.36 -7.57
N ILE A 41 -6.78 -23.35 -8.28
CA ILE A 41 -5.68 -22.40 -8.04
C ILE A 41 -6.06 -21.01 -8.58
N VAL A 42 -6.73 -20.96 -9.73
CA VAL A 42 -7.25 -19.72 -10.33
C VAL A 42 -8.34 -19.10 -9.45
N ASP A 43 -9.22 -19.93 -8.90
CA ASP A 43 -10.24 -19.51 -7.94
C ASP A 43 -9.61 -18.93 -6.67
N LYS A 44 -8.65 -19.66 -6.06
CA LYS A 44 -7.89 -19.14 -4.91
C LYS A 44 -7.17 -17.82 -5.24
N ALA A 45 -6.62 -17.68 -6.45
CA ALA A 45 -5.98 -16.45 -6.90
C ALA A 45 -6.97 -15.27 -6.98
N TYR A 46 -8.15 -15.50 -7.54
CA TYR A 46 -9.22 -14.51 -7.57
C TYR A 46 -9.68 -14.14 -6.15
N GLU A 47 -9.94 -15.12 -5.29
CA GLU A 47 -10.35 -14.90 -3.89
C GLU A 47 -9.31 -14.10 -3.09
N ARG A 48 -8.03 -14.32 -3.37
CA ARG A 48 -6.92 -13.56 -2.78
C ARG A 48 -6.96 -12.09 -3.18
N ILE A 49 -7.21 -11.79 -4.45
CA ILE A 49 -7.40 -10.42 -4.96
C ILE A 49 -8.66 -9.80 -4.35
N GLU A 50 -9.77 -10.54 -4.31
CA GLU A 50 -11.04 -10.06 -3.75
C GLU A 50 -10.92 -9.77 -2.25
N SER A 51 -10.22 -10.62 -1.50
CA SER A 51 -9.92 -10.39 -0.08
C SER A 51 -9.14 -9.09 0.11
N ALA A 52 -8.09 -8.87 -0.70
CA ALA A 52 -7.30 -7.65 -0.66
C ALA A 52 -8.11 -6.41 -1.06
N ALA A 53 -8.99 -6.53 -2.07
CA ALA A 53 -9.89 -5.46 -2.49
C ALA A 53 -10.78 -4.99 -1.34
N ASN A 54 -11.24 -5.92 -0.51
CA ASN A 54 -12.03 -5.67 0.70
C ASN A 54 -11.18 -5.31 1.94
N GLY A 55 -9.88 -5.06 1.79
CA GLY A 55 -8.98 -4.67 2.88
C GLY A 55 -8.60 -5.79 3.85
N LYS A 56 -8.89 -7.05 3.49
CA LYS A 56 -8.58 -8.23 4.30
C LYS A 56 -7.25 -8.85 3.87
N ILE A 57 -6.55 -9.46 4.83
CA ILE A 57 -5.37 -10.29 4.54
C ILE A 57 -5.88 -11.69 4.19
N TYR A 58 -5.49 -12.19 3.02
CA TYR A 58 -5.77 -13.57 2.65
C TYR A 58 -5.01 -14.53 3.56
N ASN A 59 -5.74 -15.45 4.21
CA ASN A 59 -5.15 -16.43 5.11
C ASN A 59 -5.06 -17.80 4.40
N PRO A 60 -3.86 -18.22 3.96
CA PRO A 60 -3.68 -19.50 3.30
C PRO A 60 -3.93 -20.70 4.25
N LYS A 61 -4.39 -21.83 3.68
CA LYS A 61 -4.19 -23.15 4.28
C LYS A 61 -2.86 -23.69 3.77
N PHE A 62 -1.74 -23.14 4.25
CA PHE A 62 -0.35 -23.40 3.87
C PHE A 62 -0.12 -24.67 3.02
N ASP A 63 -0.33 -24.57 1.70
CA ASP A 63 -0.11 -25.66 0.75
C ASP A 63 0.63 -25.16 -0.52
N ASN A 64 1.11 -26.10 -1.35
CA ASN A 64 1.75 -25.80 -2.64
C ASN A 64 0.91 -24.86 -3.52
N SER A 65 -0.42 -24.96 -3.40
CA SER A 65 -1.37 -24.17 -4.17
C SER A 65 -1.36 -22.68 -3.78
N ASP A 66 -0.85 -22.29 -2.61
CA ASP A 66 -0.73 -20.89 -2.21
C ASP A 66 0.37 -20.11 -2.92
N THR A 67 1.43 -20.79 -3.33
CA THR A 67 2.47 -20.16 -4.15
C THR A 67 1.92 -19.92 -5.55
N PHE A 68 1.33 -20.94 -6.16
CA PHE A 68 0.72 -20.82 -7.49
C PHE A 68 -0.42 -19.79 -7.48
N SER A 69 -1.25 -19.72 -6.44
CA SER A 69 -2.32 -18.73 -6.35
C SER A 69 -1.80 -17.29 -6.32
N PHE A 70 -0.64 -17.04 -5.70
CA PHE A 70 0.01 -15.72 -5.77
C PHE A 70 0.43 -15.39 -7.21
N LEU A 71 1.09 -16.33 -7.89
CA LEU A 71 1.59 -16.12 -9.25
C LEU A 71 0.45 -15.90 -10.25
N ILE A 72 -0.60 -16.71 -10.16
CA ILE A 72 -1.82 -16.54 -10.97
C ILE A 72 -2.53 -15.23 -10.62
N ALA A 73 -2.53 -14.78 -9.36
CA ALA A 73 -3.09 -13.49 -8.99
C ALA A 73 -2.37 -12.32 -9.67
N ILE A 74 -1.04 -12.36 -9.78
CA ILE A 74 -0.26 -11.37 -10.55
C ILE A 74 -0.73 -11.33 -12.01
N ILE A 75 -0.94 -12.50 -12.63
CA ILE A 75 -1.39 -12.61 -14.01
C ILE A 75 -2.80 -12.03 -14.19
N LEU A 76 -3.75 -12.41 -13.33
CA LEU A 76 -5.12 -11.89 -13.38
C LEU A 76 -5.15 -10.36 -13.19
N LEU A 77 -4.36 -9.83 -12.25
CA LEU A 77 -4.22 -8.39 -12.04
C LEU A 77 -3.67 -7.69 -13.29
N LYS A 78 -2.65 -8.26 -13.92
CA LYS A 78 -2.04 -7.71 -15.13
C LYS A 78 -2.97 -7.75 -16.34
N LEU A 79 -3.73 -8.82 -16.50
CA LEU A 79 -4.77 -8.93 -17.53
C LEU A 79 -5.91 -7.93 -17.29
N SER A 80 -6.29 -7.68 -16.04
CA SER A 80 -7.35 -6.71 -15.71
C SER A 80 -6.93 -5.25 -15.96
N GLY A 81 -5.64 -4.93 -15.85
CA GLY A 81 -5.12 -3.57 -15.95
C GLY A 81 -5.56 -2.61 -14.83
N MET A 82 -6.22 -3.11 -13.77
CA MET A 82 -6.82 -2.28 -12.73
C MET A 82 -5.80 -1.89 -11.65
N ASN A 83 -5.23 -0.68 -11.76
CA ASN A 83 -4.18 -0.21 -10.83
C ASN A 83 -4.66 -0.14 -9.37
N THR A 84 -5.92 0.23 -9.13
CA THR A 84 -6.52 0.23 -7.78
C THR A 84 -6.46 -1.16 -7.13
N LEU A 85 -6.73 -2.23 -7.90
CA LEU A 85 -6.65 -3.60 -7.40
C LEU A 85 -5.20 -4.03 -7.17
N ILE A 86 -4.26 -3.64 -8.04
CA ILE A 86 -2.82 -3.89 -7.86
C ILE A 86 -2.32 -3.25 -6.55
N ASN A 87 -2.71 -2.01 -6.28
CA ASN A 87 -2.25 -1.29 -5.09
C ASN A 87 -2.83 -1.89 -3.80
N ARG A 88 -4.11 -2.27 -3.80
CA ARG A 88 -4.77 -2.98 -2.69
C ARG A 88 -4.14 -4.35 -2.45
N PHE A 89 -3.92 -5.14 -3.50
CA PHE A 89 -3.26 -6.43 -3.44
C PHE A 89 -1.85 -6.31 -2.85
N SER A 90 -1.05 -5.37 -3.36
CA SER A 90 0.32 -5.15 -2.87
C SER A 90 0.37 -4.79 -1.39
N LEU A 91 -0.57 -3.96 -0.90
CA LEU A 91 -0.66 -3.62 0.52
C LEU A 91 -1.08 -4.83 1.37
N ALA A 92 -2.06 -5.61 0.92
CA ALA A 92 -2.52 -6.80 1.64
C ALA A 92 -1.40 -7.85 1.75
N GLU A 93 -0.66 -8.07 0.66
CA GLU A 93 0.48 -9.00 0.63
C GLU A 93 1.66 -8.51 1.46
N ALA A 94 1.92 -7.20 1.50
CA ALA A 94 2.91 -6.64 2.40
C ALA A 94 2.54 -6.85 3.88
N ARG A 95 1.27 -6.64 4.24
CA ARG A 95 0.77 -6.93 5.61
C ARG A 95 0.81 -8.43 5.93
N ARG A 96 0.59 -9.31 4.93
CA ARG A 96 0.75 -10.76 5.10
C ARG A 96 2.20 -11.12 5.39
N ALA A 97 3.13 -10.67 4.55
CA ALA A 97 4.55 -10.98 4.73
C ALA A 97 5.13 -10.34 5.98
N GLU A 98 4.62 -9.20 6.43
CA GLU A 98 4.98 -8.64 7.72
C GLU A 98 4.72 -9.62 8.87
N LYS A 99 3.54 -10.27 8.90
CA LYS A 99 3.23 -11.25 9.96
C LYS A 99 4.20 -12.42 9.97
N PHE A 100 4.66 -12.86 8.79
CA PHE A 100 5.66 -13.93 8.69
C PHE A 100 7.04 -13.47 9.11
N LEU A 101 7.48 -12.30 8.64
CA LEU A 101 8.77 -11.72 9.03
C LEU A 101 8.82 -11.47 10.54
N GLU A 102 7.76 -10.94 11.13
CA GLU A 102 7.69 -10.70 12.58
C GLU A 102 7.84 -12.02 13.35
N LYS A 103 7.10 -13.06 12.94
CA LYS A 103 7.23 -14.39 13.55
C LYS A 103 8.63 -14.96 13.38
N ASP A 104 9.20 -14.87 12.18
CA ASP A 104 10.53 -15.39 11.85
C ASP A 104 11.65 -14.64 12.61
N LEU A 105 11.42 -13.38 13.03
CA LEU A 105 12.35 -12.59 13.86
C LEU A 105 12.15 -12.80 15.38
N VAL A 106 10.96 -13.18 15.83
CA VAL A 106 10.67 -13.49 17.24
C VAL A 106 11.13 -14.92 17.60
N ASP A 107 10.99 -15.85 16.66
CA ASP A 107 11.23 -17.27 16.90
C ASP A 107 12.73 -17.60 17.00
N ASN A 108 13.27 -17.41 18.21
CA ASN A 108 14.64 -17.74 18.57
C ASN A 108 15.00 -19.23 18.39
N SER A 109 14.02 -20.12 18.14
CA SER A 109 14.25 -21.55 17.94
C SER A 109 14.65 -21.91 16.50
N ASN A 110 14.34 -21.04 15.51
CA ASN A 110 14.63 -21.28 14.10
C ASN A 110 15.57 -20.23 13.51
N LYS A 111 16.87 -20.40 13.78
CA LYS A 111 17.94 -19.50 13.32
C LYS A 111 17.94 -19.27 11.80
N THR A 112 17.56 -20.28 11.00
CA THR A 112 17.48 -20.17 9.54
C THR A 112 16.40 -19.19 9.09
N SER A 113 15.24 -19.17 9.76
CA SER A 113 14.14 -18.26 9.42
C SER A 113 14.47 -16.81 9.78
N GLU A 114 15.14 -16.61 10.92
CA GLU A 114 15.65 -15.30 11.32
C GLU A 114 16.69 -14.76 10.33
N GLU A 115 17.69 -15.57 9.97
CA GLU A 115 18.74 -15.18 9.02
C GLU A 115 18.14 -14.83 7.65
N LEU A 116 17.11 -15.57 7.22
CA LEU A 116 16.36 -15.26 6.02
C LEU A 116 15.61 -13.92 6.13
N ALA A 117 14.92 -13.67 7.23
CA ALA A 117 14.19 -12.42 7.44
C ALA A 117 15.15 -11.22 7.41
N ILE A 118 16.28 -11.29 8.14
CA ILE A 118 17.32 -10.25 8.12
C ILE A 118 17.87 -10.04 6.70
N LYS A 119 18.08 -11.14 5.96
CA LYS A 119 18.56 -11.09 4.57
C LYS A 119 17.56 -10.43 3.63
N ILE A 120 16.28 -10.77 3.71
CA ILE A 120 15.19 -10.13 2.96
C ILE A 120 15.19 -8.62 3.23
N ILE A 121 15.29 -8.25 4.50
CA ILE A 121 15.27 -6.84 4.92
C ILE A 121 16.43 -6.05 4.29
N ARG A 122 17.63 -6.63 4.34
CA ARG A 122 18.82 -6.02 3.76
C ARG A 122 18.75 -5.97 2.23
N ASP A 123 18.49 -7.10 1.58
CA ASP A 123 18.65 -7.25 0.14
C ASP A 123 17.55 -6.50 -0.65
N ILE A 124 16.34 -6.35 -0.09
CA ILE A 124 15.22 -5.70 -0.78
C ILE A 124 15.02 -4.26 -0.35
N PHE A 125 15.20 -3.97 0.94
CA PHE A 125 14.88 -2.64 1.50
C PHE A 125 16.11 -1.81 1.81
N SER A 126 17.32 -2.34 1.59
CA SER A 126 18.58 -1.65 1.85
C SER A 126 18.72 -1.18 3.31
N VAL A 127 18.15 -1.93 4.25
CA VAL A 127 18.25 -1.66 5.69
C VAL A 127 19.23 -2.63 6.33
N SER A 128 20.30 -2.11 6.95
CA SER A 128 21.28 -2.93 7.64
C SER A 128 20.83 -3.27 9.05
N VAL A 129 19.99 -4.30 9.18
CA VAL A 129 19.52 -4.81 10.48
C VAL A 129 20.54 -5.76 11.09
N LYS A 130 20.90 -5.53 12.35
CA LYS A 130 21.66 -6.48 13.17
C LYS A 130 20.84 -6.89 14.38
N LYS A 131 20.93 -8.14 14.80
CA LYS A 131 20.32 -8.59 16.06
C LYS A 131 21.24 -8.23 17.23
N ASP A 132 20.67 -7.61 18.26
CA ASP A 132 21.30 -7.40 19.55
C ASP A 132 20.37 -7.90 20.67
N LYS A 133 20.68 -9.07 21.23
CA LYS A 133 19.84 -9.76 22.22
C LYS A 133 18.39 -9.95 21.72
N ASN A 134 17.45 -9.21 22.29
CA ASN A 134 16.01 -9.23 21.96
C ASN A 134 15.60 -8.07 21.04
N HIS A 135 16.55 -7.23 20.62
CA HIS A 135 16.31 -6.09 19.76
C HIS A 135 16.99 -6.29 18.41
N PHE A 136 16.52 -5.50 17.47
CA PHE A 136 17.14 -5.29 16.18
C PHE A 136 17.63 -3.85 16.13
N VAL A 137 18.87 -3.66 15.68
CA VAL A 137 19.51 -2.37 15.62
C VAL A 137 19.75 -1.95 14.19
N ILE A 138 19.46 -0.69 13.87
CA ILE A 138 19.73 -0.07 12.57
C ILE A 138 20.41 1.29 12.73
N PRO A 139 21.24 1.73 11.77
CA PRO A 139 21.83 3.07 11.81
C PRO A 139 20.75 4.17 11.82
N ILE A 140 20.99 5.28 12.52
CA ILE A 140 20.06 6.42 12.55
C ILE A 140 19.71 6.91 11.13
N SER A 141 20.68 6.90 10.20
CA SER A 141 20.45 7.30 8.81
C SER A 141 19.41 6.44 8.11
N ASP A 142 19.46 5.13 8.32
CA ASP A 142 18.50 4.18 7.75
C ASP A 142 17.14 4.35 8.45
N TYR A 143 17.13 4.46 9.78
CA TYR A 143 15.91 4.72 10.53
C TYR A 143 15.17 5.96 10.02
N LEU A 144 15.86 7.10 9.90
CA LEU A 144 15.25 8.36 9.44
C LEU A 144 14.73 8.26 8.01
N ARG A 145 15.46 7.57 7.11
CA ARG A 145 15.03 7.36 5.73
C ARG A 145 13.69 6.64 5.65
N HIS A 146 13.48 5.61 6.47
CA HIS A 146 12.27 4.78 6.42
C HIS A 146 11.15 5.29 7.34
N ALA A 147 11.50 5.94 8.45
CA ALA A 147 10.55 6.50 9.41
C ALA A 147 9.91 7.81 8.94
N VAL A 148 10.40 8.44 7.86
CA VAL A 148 9.94 9.76 7.37
C VAL A 148 8.43 9.87 7.14
N ASN A 149 7.77 8.74 6.85
CA ASN A 149 6.34 8.69 6.57
C ASN A 149 5.48 8.27 7.77
N PHE A 150 6.09 8.07 8.93
CA PHE A 150 5.41 7.78 10.18
C PHE A 150 5.24 9.08 10.96
N HIS A 151 4.01 9.35 11.39
CA HIS A 151 3.67 10.60 12.08
C HIS A 151 3.37 10.37 13.56
N GLU A 152 3.16 9.11 13.95
CA GLU A 152 2.90 8.69 15.30
C GLU A 152 4.15 8.95 16.17
N LEU A 153 3.93 9.40 17.41
CA LEU A 153 5.00 9.90 18.28
C LEU A 153 6.10 8.86 18.54
N GLU A 154 5.74 7.59 18.62
CA GLU A 154 6.65 6.45 18.83
C GLU A 154 7.68 6.25 17.69
N TRP A 155 7.44 6.83 16.51
CA TRP A 155 8.35 6.79 15.36
C TRP A 155 9.22 8.04 15.23
N LYS A 156 9.06 9.03 16.10
CA LYS A 156 9.96 10.18 16.14
C LYS A 156 11.27 9.75 16.78
N LEU A 157 12.40 10.06 16.14
CA LEU A 157 13.74 9.69 16.63
C LEU A 157 13.98 10.10 18.09
N VAL A 158 13.48 11.27 18.50
CA VAL A 158 13.57 11.79 19.88
C VAL A 158 12.92 10.88 20.94
N ASN A 159 11.99 10.01 20.51
CA ASN A 159 11.28 9.05 21.35
C ASN A 159 11.80 7.61 21.17
N ARG A 160 12.94 7.42 20.48
CA ARG A 160 13.55 6.10 20.28
C ARG A 160 14.69 5.87 21.25
N HIS A 161 14.91 4.60 21.58
CA HIS A 161 16.15 4.19 22.24
C HIS A 161 17.30 4.20 21.22
N VAL A 162 18.33 5.00 21.50
CA VAL A 162 19.49 5.20 20.63
C VAL A 162 20.76 5.02 21.45
N GLU A 163 21.66 4.17 20.99
CA GLU A 163 22.97 3.96 21.58
C GLU A 163 24.02 3.87 20.48
N SER A 164 25.15 4.57 20.62
CA SER A 164 26.28 4.50 19.67
C SER A 164 25.90 4.71 18.20
N GLY A 165 24.95 5.62 17.92
CA GLY A 165 24.48 5.92 16.56
C GLY A 165 23.49 4.90 15.97
N MET A 166 23.00 3.97 16.78
CA MET A 166 22.09 2.90 16.39
C MET A 166 20.74 3.03 17.09
N VAL A 167 19.65 2.83 16.34
CA VAL A 167 18.28 2.83 16.85
C VAL A 167 17.86 1.40 17.15
N PHE A 168 17.33 1.17 18.35
CA PHE A 168 16.85 -0.14 18.79
C PHE A 168 15.36 -0.29 18.49
N LEU A 169 15.03 -1.41 17.85
CA LEU A 169 13.68 -1.77 17.40
C LEU A 169 13.34 -3.16 17.94
N SER A 170 12.09 -3.35 18.31
CA SER A 170 11.51 -4.69 18.49
C SER A 170 11.38 -5.41 17.12
N PRO A 171 11.12 -6.74 17.10
CA PRO A 171 10.81 -7.46 15.88
C PRO A 171 9.64 -6.83 15.11
N HIS A 172 8.56 -6.47 15.83
CA HIS A 172 7.39 -5.83 15.23
C HIS A 172 7.72 -4.49 14.58
N GLU A 173 8.44 -3.61 15.30
CA GLU A 173 8.83 -2.30 14.77
C GLU A 173 9.77 -2.43 13.55
N THR A 174 10.68 -3.39 13.57
CA THR A 174 11.61 -3.64 12.46
C THR A 174 10.86 -3.94 11.16
N VAL A 175 9.86 -4.82 11.23
CA VAL A 175 9.08 -5.21 10.05
C VAL A 175 8.06 -4.14 9.68
N ARG A 176 7.47 -3.46 10.67
CA ARG A 176 6.55 -2.37 10.42
C ARG A 176 7.21 -1.22 9.65
N LEU A 177 8.47 -0.92 9.97
CA LEU A 177 9.28 0.14 9.35
C LEU A 177 9.42 -0.06 7.84
N ILE A 178 9.56 -1.32 7.40
CA ILE A 178 9.78 -1.67 5.98
C ILE A 178 8.50 -2.06 5.22
N ARG A 179 7.33 -2.07 5.88
CA ARG A 179 6.06 -2.52 5.27
C ARG A 179 5.72 -1.74 4.00
N ARG A 180 6.01 -0.44 3.99
CA ARG A 180 5.72 0.42 2.83
C ARG A 180 6.58 0.02 1.64
N GLU A 181 7.87 -0.16 1.86
CA GLU A 181 8.85 -0.57 0.88
C GLU A 181 8.54 -1.96 0.34
N LEU A 182 8.10 -2.88 1.21
CA LEU A 182 7.60 -4.20 0.82
C LEU A 182 6.40 -4.10 -0.11
N GLY A 183 5.41 -3.25 0.21
CA GLY A 183 4.28 -2.99 -0.67
C GLY A 183 4.70 -2.36 -2.01
N GLY A 184 5.67 -1.45 -1.98
CA GLY A 184 6.26 -0.84 -3.18
C GLY A 184 6.99 -1.86 -4.05
N TYR A 185 7.76 -2.76 -3.45
CA TYR A 185 8.47 -3.84 -4.13
C TYR A 185 7.52 -4.83 -4.79
N ILE A 186 6.48 -5.28 -4.09
CA ILE A 186 5.46 -6.17 -4.66
C ILE A 186 4.77 -5.49 -5.85
N ARG A 187 4.40 -4.21 -5.69
CA ARG A 187 3.78 -3.41 -6.76
C ARG A 187 4.68 -3.28 -7.98
N SER A 188 5.97 -2.97 -7.78
CA SER A 188 6.91 -2.82 -8.89
C SER A 188 7.13 -4.13 -9.63
N ARG A 189 7.19 -5.26 -8.91
CA ARG A 189 7.27 -6.61 -9.49
C ARG A 189 6.04 -6.95 -10.33
N ILE A 190 4.84 -6.66 -9.84
CA ILE A 190 3.59 -6.85 -10.59
C ILE A 190 3.63 -6.01 -11.87
N ARG A 191 3.98 -4.71 -11.76
CA ARG A 191 4.03 -3.81 -12.92
C ARG A 191 5.07 -4.24 -13.96
N ALA A 192 6.25 -4.68 -13.52
CA ALA A 192 7.34 -5.13 -14.38
C ALA A 192 7.09 -6.49 -15.04
N ALA A 193 6.17 -7.31 -14.53
CA ALA A 193 5.80 -8.56 -15.17
C ALA A 193 5.24 -8.31 -16.57
N ASN A 194 5.55 -9.21 -17.52
CA ASN A 194 4.95 -9.15 -18.85
C ASN A 194 3.45 -9.46 -18.76
N THR A 195 2.62 -8.72 -19.50
CA THR A 195 1.21 -9.07 -19.64
C THR A 195 1.10 -10.25 -20.61
N PRO A 196 0.64 -11.44 -20.16
CA PRO A 196 0.48 -12.57 -21.05
C PRO A 196 -0.73 -12.40 -21.97
N SER A 197 -0.84 -13.24 -22.98
CA SER A 197 -2.07 -13.36 -23.77
C SER A 197 -3.24 -13.77 -22.89
N LEU A 198 -4.42 -13.21 -23.17
CA LEU A 198 -5.65 -13.59 -22.49
C LEU A 198 -6.12 -14.95 -23.02
N TYR A 199 -6.08 -15.97 -22.16
CA TYR A 199 -6.70 -17.27 -22.43
C TYR A 199 -8.16 -17.26 -21.99
N LYS A 200 -9.03 -17.98 -22.72
CA LYS A 200 -10.47 -18.06 -22.41
C LYS A 200 -10.78 -18.43 -20.97
N GLY A 201 -10.00 -19.34 -20.38
CA GLY A 201 -10.16 -19.76 -18.97
C GLY A 201 -10.00 -18.63 -17.94
N PHE A 202 -9.36 -17.52 -18.29
CA PHE A 202 -9.21 -16.36 -17.40
C PHE A 202 -10.24 -15.26 -17.65
N GLU A 203 -10.98 -15.28 -18.76
CA GLU A 203 -11.88 -14.19 -19.17
C GLU A 203 -12.93 -13.87 -18.09
N ASP A 204 -13.62 -14.87 -17.55
CA ASP A 204 -14.63 -14.68 -16.49
C ASP A 204 -14.01 -13.98 -15.26
N LYS A 205 -12.87 -14.47 -14.78
CA LYS A 205 -12.19 -13.91 -13.60
C LYS A 205 -11.73 -12.48 -13.86
N VAL A 206 -11.16 -12.21 -15.04
CA VAL A 206 -10.71 -10.87 -15.42
C VAL A 206 -11.89 -9.90 -15.49
N ASN A 207 -12.99 -10.29 -16.12
CA ASN A 207 -14.22 -9.47 -16.19
C ASN A 207 -14.78 -9.18 -14.79
N ARG A 208 -14.83 -10.19 -13.92
CA ARG A 208 -15.24 -10.02 -12.52
C ARG A 208 -14.32 -9.08 -11.75
N LEU A 209 -13.01 -9.08 -12.03
CA LEU A 209 -12.07 -8.11 -11.44
C LEU A 209 -12.33 -6.68 -11.95
N VAL A 210 -12.62 -6.51 -13.24
CA VAL A 210 -13.02 -5.19 -13.78
C VAL A 210 -14.31 -4.71 -13.11
N ASP A 211 -15.30 -5.57 -12.93
CA ASP A 211 -16.53 -5.25 -12.21
C ASP A 211 -16.29 -4.96 -10.73
N LEU A 212 -15.40 -5.70 -10.08
CA LEU A 212 -14.97 -5.44 -8.72
C LEU A 212 -14.31 -4.06 -8.61
N ALA A 213 -13.52 -3.66 -9.61
CA ALA A 213 -12.86 -2.36 -9.67
C ALA A 213 -13.86 -1.20 -9.79
N LYS A 214 -15.01 -1.39 -10.44
CA LYS A 214 -16.11 -0.39 -10.49
C LYS A 214 -16.64 -0.03 -9.11
N LYS A 215 -16.48 -0.88 -8.09
CA LYS A 215 -16.81 -0.48 -6.72
C LYS A 215 -15.98 0.71 -6.27
N PHE A 216 -14.78 0.91 -6.80
CA PHE A 216 -13.88 1.97 -6.38
C PHE A 216 -13.90 3.18 -7.32
N THR A 217 -14.58 3.12 -8.48
CA THR A 217 -14.74 4.30 -9.33
C THR A 217 -15.54 5.36 -8.58
N VAL A 218 -14.93 6.53 -8.41
CA VAL A 218 -15.59 7.70 -7.84
C VAL A 218 -15.93 8.61 -9.02
N SER A 219 -17.21 8.89 -9.23
CA SER A 219 -17.61 9.96 -10.15
C SER A 219 -17.31 11.29 -9.45
N VAL A 220 -16.07 11.77 -9.57
CA VAL A 220 -15.75 13.11 -9.09
C VAL A 220 -16.36 14.08 -10.10
N THR A 221 -17.39 14.83 -9.69
CA THR A 221 -17.75 16.07 -10.39
C THR A 221 -16.59 17.02 -10.17
N VAL A 222 -15.56 16.92 -11.01
CA VAL A 222 -14.39 17.78 -10.95
C VAL A 222 -14.87 19.20 -11.26
N SER A 223 -15.03 20.00 -10.20
CA SER A 223 -15.11 21.44 -10.37
C SER A 223 -13.80 21.90 -11.01
N THR A 224 -13.90 22.61 -12.14
CA THR A 224 -12.76 23.03 -12.96
C THR A 224 -11.80 24.01 -12.25
N GLU A 225 -12.07 24.39 -11.00
CA GLU A 225 -11.33 25.42 -10.24
C GLU A 225 -10.47 24.89 -9.07
N TYR A 226 -10.13 23.59 -9.02
CA TYR A 226 -9.25 23.12 -7.95
C TYR A 226 -7.79 23.61 -8.12
N PRO A 227 -7.12 24.04 -7.02
CA PRO A 227 -5.69 24.30 -7.05
C PRO A 227 -4.91 23.02 -7.38
N PRO A 228 -3.70 23.14 -7.94
CA PRO A 228 -2.91 21.97 -8.36
C PRO A 228 -2.64 20.99 -7.21
N CYS A 229 -2.43 21.45 -5.98
CA CYS A 229 -2.26 20.55 -4.83
C CYS A 229 -3.47 19.66 -4.54
N ILE A 230 -4.68 20.16 -4.76
CA ILE A 230 -5.92 19.39 -4.59
C ILE A 230 -6.14 18.46 -5.77
N LYS A 231 -5.86 18.91 -7.00
CA LYS A 231 -5.89 18.07 -8.20
C LYS A 231 -4.96 16.86 -8.05
N HIS A 232 -3.69 17.09 -7.72
CA HIS A 232 -2.73 16.02 -7.47
C HIS A 232 -3.19 15.06 -6.36
N ALA A 233 -3.85 15.55 -5.31
CA ALA A 233 -4.37 14.69 -4.26
C ALA A 233 -5.53 13.80 -4.75
N ILE A 234 -6.42 14.34 -5.58
CA ILE A 234 -7.51 13.59 -6.22
C ILE A 234 -6.94 12.58 -7.21
N ASP A 235 -6.03 12.99 -8.10
CA ASP A 235 -5.40 12.12 -9.11
C ASP A 235 -4.64 10.95 -8.46
N ALA A 236 -3.93 11.22 -7.35
CA ALA A 236 -3.27 10.18 -6.56
C ALA A 236 -4.29 9.18 -6.00
N LEU A 237 -5.43 9.65 -5.49
CA LEU A 237 -6.49 8.77 -5.03
C LEU A 237 -7.12 8.00 -6.20
N GLU A 238 -7.46 8.63 -7.32
CA GLU A 238 -8.06 7.99 -8.50
C GLU A 238 -7.16 6.92 -9.11
N SER A 239 -5.85 7.16 -9.13
CA SER A 239 -4.86 6.16 -9.52
C SER A 239 -4.69 5.05 -8.47
N GLY A 240 -5.41 5.09 -7.35
CA GLY A 240 -5.39 4.08 -6.30
C GLY A 240 -4.15 4.16 -5.40
N GLU A 241 -3.51 5.32 -5.31
CA GLU A 241 -2.41 5.58 -4.39
C GLU A 241 -2.93 6.03 -3.02
N ASN A 242 -2.05 6.00 -2.01
CA ASN A 242 -2.36 6.54 -0.69
C ASN A 242 -1.83 7.97 -0.58
N LEU A 243 -2.64 8.85 0.00
CA LEU A 243 -2.16 10.16 0.46
C LEU A 243 -1.46 10.04 1.81
N SER A 244 -0.49 10.91 2.08
CA SER A 244 0.05 11.10 3.43
C SER A 244 -1.07 11.56 4.39
N HIS A 245 -0.85 11.46 5.70
CA HIS A 245 -1.82 11.97 6.67
C HIS A 245 -2.11 13.46 6.43
N SER A 246 -1.06 14.27 6.20
CA SER A 246 -1.18 15.68 5.84
C SER A 246 -1.92 15.90 4.53
N GLY A 247 -1.73 15.04 3.52
CA GLY A 247 -2.44 15.09 2.25
C GLY A 247 -3.93 14.79 2.41
N ARG A 248 -4.29 13.77 3.19
CA ARG A 248 -5.70 13.47 3.52
C ARG A 248 -6.36 14.62 4.27
N PHE A 249 -5.66 15.17 5.26
CA PHE A 249 -6.13 16.32 6.04
C PHE A 249 -6.32 17.56 5.16
N MET A 250 -5.36 17.88 4.28
CA MET A 250 -5.45 18.98 3.31
C MET A 250 -6.69 18.82 2.42
N LEU A 251 -6.88 17.65 1.82
CA LEU A 251 -8.00 17.40 0.91
C LEU A 251 -9.35 17.54 1.65
N ALA A 252 -9.50 16.88 2.81
CA ALA A 252 -10.72 16.94 3.59
C ALA A 252 -11.06 18.37 4.05
N THR A 253 -10.09 19.09 4.64
CA THR A 253 -10.30 20.47 5.12
C THR A 253 -10.57 21.47 3.99
N PHE A 254 -9.93 21.31 2.82
CA PHE A 254 -10.21 22.15 1.66
C PHE A 254 -11.64 21.97 1.15
N LEU A 255 -12.08 20.72 0.98
CA LEU A 255 -13.40 20.41 0.44
C LEU A 255 -14.52 20.79 1.42
N LEU A 256 -14.34 20.52 2.72
CA LEU A 256 -15.23 21.04 3.77
C LEU A 256 -15.28 22.57 3.75
N GLY A 257 -14.13 23.24 3.56
CA GLY A 257 -14.04 24.69 3.45
C GLY A 257 -14.72 25.27 2.20
N ARG A 258 -14.90 24.47 1.14
CA ARG A 258 -15.68 24.78 -0.06
C ARG A 258 -17.16 24.42 0.07
N GLY A 259 -17.59 23.90 1.22
CA GLY A 259 -18.98 23.60 1.53
C GLY A 259 -19.45 22.21 1.11
N GLN A 260 -18.55 21.31 0.69
CA GLN A 260 -18.92 19.92 0.43
C GLN A 260 -19.24 19.19 1.73
N SER A 261 -20.24 18.32 1.66
CA SER A 261 -20.67 17.46 2.75
C SER A 261 -19.73 16.27 2.95
N ILE A 262 -19.79 15.64 4.13
CA ILE A 262 -19.02 14.44 4.44
C ILE A 262 -19.35 13.29 3.48
N ASP A 263 -20.61 13.20 3.04
CA ASP A 263 -21.07 12.20 2.07
C ASP A 263 -20.50 12.41 0.67
N GLU A 264 -20.17 13.64 0.29
CA GLU A 264 -19.49 13.94 -0.97
C GLU A 264 -17.97 13.72 -0.88
N ILE A 265 -17.37 13.97 0.29
CA ILE A 265 -15.92 13.89 0.49
C ILE A 265 -15.44 12.46 0.73
N ALA A 266 -16.13 11.69 1.58
CA ALA A 266 -15.70 10.34 1.97
C ALA A 266 -15.48 9.40 0.76
N PRO A 267 -16.34 9.41 -0.28
CA PRO A 267 -16.13 8.59 -1.48
C PRO A 267 -14.81 8.85 -2.20
N LEU A 268 -14.25 10.07 -2.17
CA LEU A 268 -12.97 10.37 -2.85
C LEU A 268 -11.83 9.49 -2.35
N PHE A 269 -11.85 9.10 -1.08
CA PHE A 269 -10.83 8.25 -0.47
C PHE A 269 -11.04 6.76 -0.77
N LYS A 270 -12.14 6.37 -1.41
CA LYS A 270 -12.49 4.95 -1.64
C LYS A 270 -11.47 4.20 -2.47
N ASN A 271 -10.71 4.88 -3.32
CA ASN A 271 -9.64 4.26 -4.09
C ASN A 271 -8.33 4.06 -3.29
N ALA A 272 -8.19 4.69 -2.12
CA ALA A 272 -7.00 4.53 -1.28
C ALA A 272 -6.85 3.06 -0.84
N PRO A 273 -5.66 2.44 -1.01
CA PRO A 273 -5.45 1.04 -0.68
C PRO A 273 -5.82 0.62 0.75
N ASP A 274 -5.66 1.52 1.71
CA ASP A 274 -5.97 1.31 3.13
C ASP A 274 -7.38 1.79 3.53
N TYR A 275 -8.21 2.21 2.56
CA TYR A 275 -9.52 2.79 2.83
C TYR A 275 -10.39 1.88 3.70
N ASN A 276 -10.92 2.50 4.75
CA ASN A 276 -11.99 1.96 5.55
C ASN A 276 -13.04 3.06 5.71
N GLU A 277 -14.26 2.80 5.24
CA GLU A 277 -15.33 3.79 5.21
C GLU A 277 -15.65 4.36 6.60
N LYS A 278 -15.79 3.48 7.61
CA LYS A 278 -16.12 3.90 8.98
C LYS A 278 -15.04 4.81 9.55
N VAL A 279 -13.76 4.43 9.38
CA VAL A 279 -12.62 5.22 9.86
C VAL A 279 -12.52 6.54 9.10
N THR A 280 -12.67 6.53 7.79
CA THR A 280 -12.57 7.73 6.95
C THR A 280 -13.66 8.74 7.29
N ARG A 281 -14.92 8.28 7.37
CA ARG A 281 -16.04 9.12 7.80
C ARG A 281 -15.83 9.68 9.19
N TYR A 282 -15.38 8.86 10.13
CA TYR A 282 -15.05 9.32 11.49
C TYR A 282 -13.98 10.42 11.49
N GLN A 283 -12.90 10.24 10.72
CA GLN A 283 -11.83 11.24 10.60
C GLN A 283 -12.34 12.56 10.00
N ILE A 284 -13.17 12.51 8.95
CA ILE A 284 -13.75 13.72 8.33
C ILE A 284 -14.70 14.42 9.30
N ASN A 285 -15.52 13.68 10.06
CA ASN A 285 -16.40 14.22 11.10
C ASN A 285 -15.62 14.97 12.19
N GLN A 286 -14.48 14.42 12.64
CA GLN A 286 -13.59 15.09 13.59
C GLN A 286 -13.01 16.38 13.01
N ILE A 287 -12.63 16.38 11.73
CA ILE A 287 -12.11 17.58 11.03
C ILE A 287 -13.20 18.66 10.89
N ALA A 288 -14.44 18.25 10.61
CA ALA A 288 -15.59 19.15 10.47
C ALA A 288 -16.03 19.79 11.81
N GLY A 289 -15.60 19.22 12.93
CA GLY A 289 -16.03 19.65 14.27
C GLY A 289 -17.42 19.15 14.66
N GLU A 290 -17.95 18.14 13.97
CA GLU A 290 -19.28 17.55 14.24
C GLU A 290 -19.27 16.56 15.40
N THR A 291 -18.10 16.15 15.88
CA THR A 291 -17.95 15.23 17.03
C THR A 291 -16.69 15.55 17.83
N GLY A 292 -16.77 15.49 19.17
CA GLY A 292 -15.62 15.70 20.07
C GLY A 292 -15.41 17.16 20.49
N SER A 293 -14.21 17.71 20.30
CA SER A 293 -13.80 19.04 20.81
C SER A 293 -14.50 20.26 20.19
N ASN A 294 -15.46 20.06 19.27
CA ASN A 294 -16.10 21.09 18.44
C ASN A 294 -15.13 22.01 17.66
N THR A 295 -13.86 21.62 17.52
CA THR A 295 -12.88 22.41 16.76
C THR A 295 -13.05 22.15 15.27
N LYS A 296 -13.50 23.15 14.52
CA LYS A 296 -13.56 23.10 13.06
C LYS A 296 -12.18 23.41 12.48
N TYR A 297 -11.55 22.41 11.86
CA TYR A 297 -10.22 22.57 11.29
C TYR A 297 -10.25 23.29 9.94
N SER A 298 -9.23 24.10 9.68
CA SER A 298 -9.08 24.88 8.44
C SER A 298 -8.02 24.26 7.52
N CYS A 299 -8.16 24.53 6.22
CA CYS A 299 -7.18 24.09 5.22
C CYS A 299 -5.77 24.64 5.52
N PRO A 300 -4.71 23.81 5.52
CA PRO A 300 -3.34 24.27 5.74
C PRO A 300 -2.91 25.38 4.77
N SER A 301 -2.01 26.26 5.22
CA SER A 301 -1.43 27.31 4.36
C SER A 301 -0.55 26.73 3.25
N CYS A 302 -0.35 27.48 2.16
CA CYS A 302 0.53 27.09 1.07
C CYS A 302 1.97 26.83 1.55
N GLU A 303 2.46 27.60 2.52
CA GLU A 303 3.76 27.38 3.16
C GLU A 303 3.81 26.03 3.89
N LYS A 304 2.75 25.69 4.65
CA LYS A 304 2.64 24.40 5.31
C LYS A 304 2.58 23.25 4.31
N LEU A 305 1.92 23.44 3.16
CA LEU A 305 1.92 22.44 2.10
C LEU A 305 3.30 22.26 1.46
N LYS A 306 4.06 23.34 1.24
CA LYS A 306 5.46 23.26 0.77
C LYS A 306 6.31 22.44 1.73
N SER A 307 6.20 22.67 3.04
CA SER A 307 6.98 21.90 4.04
C SER A 307 6.63 20.41 4.13
N ASN A 308 5.49 19.99 3.57
CA ASN A 308 5.04 18.61 3.56
C ASN A 308 5.11 17.97 2.16
N ASP A 309 5.77 18.63 1.19
CA ASP A 309 5.85 18.19 -0.21
C ASP A 309 4.48 17.98 -0.89
N LEU A 310 3.50 18.82 -0.51
CA LEU A 310 2.12 18.79 -1.04
C LEU A 310 1.82 19.99 -1.96
N CYS A 311 2.78 20.88 -2.20
CA CYS A 311 2.59 22.07 -3.01
C CYS A 311 3.14 21.87 -4.43
N PHE A 312 2.25 21.86 -5.41
CA PHE A 312 2.57 21.73 -6.84
C PHE A 312 2.28 23.05 -7.56
N ALA A 313 2.91 24.13 -7.08
CA ALA A 313 2.59 25.48 -7.52
C ALA A 313 2.78 25.66 -9.03
N ILE A 314 1.80 26.32 -9.65
CA ILE A 314 1.80 26.80 -11.05
C ILE A 314 1.71 28.34 -11.02
N PRO A 315 1.96 29.06 -12.14
CA PRO A 315 1.89 30.53 -12.16
C PRO A 315 0.56 31.10 -11.61
N GLU A 316 -0.55 30.40 -11.77
CA GLU A 316 -1.87 30.77 -11.25
C GLU A 316 -1.98 30.69 -9.71
N CYS A 317 -0.99 30.09 -9.04
CA CYS A 317 -0.85 30.12 -7.59
C CYS A 317 -0.10 31.37 -7.09
N ASP A 318 0.34 32.27 -7.98
CA ASP A 318 1.10 33.44 -7.55
C ASP A 318 0.27 34.32 -6.60
N ASN A 319 0.88 34.61 -5.45
CA ASN A 319 0.35 35.47 -4.39
C ASN A 319 -0.80 34.89 -3.53
N ILE A 320 -1.17 33.61 -3.66
CA ILE A 320 -2.09 32.99 -2.67
C ILE A 320 -1.30 32.47 -1.46
N ILE A 321 -1.88 32.61 -0.27
CA ILE A 321 -1.31 32.11 1.00
C ILE A 321 -2.00 30.84 1.49
N ASN A 322 -3.18 30.53 0.94
CA ASN A 322 -3.97 29.35 1.29
C ASN A 322 -4.67 28.78 0.04
N PRO A 323 -4.73 27.44 -0.15
CA PRO A 323 -5.41 26.82 -1.28
C PRO A 323 -6.86 27.28 -1.48
N ILE A 324 -7.59 27.63 -0.42
CA ILE A 324 -8.97 28.11 -0.50
C ILE A 324 -9.11 29.37 -1.36
N GLN A 325 -8.05 30.18 -1.48
CA GLN A 325 -8.04 31.43 -2.26
C GLN A 325 -7.91 31.19 -3.78
N PHE A 326 -7.52 29.99 -4.20
CA PHE A 326 -7.33 29.69 -5.62
C PHE A 326 -8.64 29.84 -6.41
N GLY A 327 -8.58 30.53 -7.55
CA GLY A 327 -9.75 30.80 -8.40
C GLY A 327 -10.69 31.90 -7.88
N LYS A 328 -10.50 32.44 -6.67
CA LYS A 328 -11.31 33.58 -6.19
C LYS A 328 -10.78 34.88 -6.81
N LYS A 329 -11.62 35.60 -7.55
CA LYS A 329 -11.31 36.97 -7.99
C LYS A 329 -11.03 37.82 -6.75
N ARG A 330 -9.86 38.46 -6.69
CA ARG A 330 -9.58 39.50 -5.69
C ARG A 330 -10.51 40.67 -5.98
N SER A 331 -11.43 40.96 -5.07
CA SER A 331 -12.21 42.19 -5.04
C SER A 331 -11.36 43.34 -4.52
#